data_AF-A0A956JTU5-F1
#
_entry.id   AF-A0A956JTU5-F1
#
_cell.length_a   1.000
_cell.length_b   1.000
_cell.length_c   1.000
_cell.angle_alpha   90.00
_cell.angle_beta   90.00
_cell.angle_gamma   90.00
#
_symmetry.space_group_name_H-M   'P 1'
#
loop_
_entity.id
_entity.type
_entity.pdbx_description
1 polymer ?
#
loop_
_entity_poly.entity_id
_entity_poly.type
_entity_poly.pdbx_seq_one_letter_code
_entity_poly.pdbx_strand_id
1 'polypeptide(L)'
;MNATTDDAAHVVIGDAPLRRDTLVRLARAPSGQLTIGETARARVRAGEQRLAAALARGERVYGVNTGCGALDDQRVDAERSARLQRNLLRSHAAGVGEPMARDAVRAMILARLSTLCRGDSAVRLELVEALGALLQHDVTPWVPTVGSLGVSDLTALAHVGLTLVGEGRARVGDGPFIDAARALEQVGLPP
;
A
#
# COMPACT_ATOMS: atom_id res chain seq x y z
N MET A 1 1.51 28.43 25.40
CA MET A 1 2.26 28.93 24.24
C MET A 1 3.57 28.19 24.15
N ASN A 2 3.70 27.31 23.16
CA ASN A 2 4.93 27.08 22.41
C ASN A 2 4.51 26.34 21.14
N ALA A 3 4.01 27.15 20.21
CA ALA A 3 3.94 26.77 18.81
C ALA A 3 5.38 26.73 18.30
N THR A 4 6.01 25.56 18.35
CA THR A 4 7.07 25.26 17.39
C THR A 4 6.35 24.96 16.08
N THR A 5 6.18 26.01 15.29
CA THR A 5 6.21 25.90 13.82
C THR A 5 7.52 25.22 13.45
N ASP A 6 7.51 23.90 13.41
CA ASP A 6 8.53 23.15 12.71
C ASP A 6 8.17 23.25 11.23
N ASP A 7 9.06 23.90 10.50
CA ASP A 7 9.08 24.01 9.05
C ASP A 7 8.84 22.63 8.42
N ALA A 8 8.38 22.56 7.17
CA ALA A 8 7.94 21.34 6.49
C ALA A 8 9.10 20.33 6.28
N ALA A 9 9.56 19.71 7.36
CA ALA A 9 10.71 18.84 7.38
C ALA A 9 10.37 17.56 6.64
N HIS A 10 11.10 17.34 5.56
CA HIS A 10 11.10 16.12 4.78
C HIS A 10 11.27 14.89 5.69
N VAL A 11 10.34 13.93 5.62
CA VAL A 11 10.35 12.75 6.51
C VAL A 11 10.88 11.51 5.78
N VAL A 12 11.89 10.88 6.36
CA VAL A 12 12.37 9.57 5.89
C VAL A 12 11.55 8.46 6.56
N ILE A 13 10.83 7.68 5.75
CA ILE A 13 10.00 6.56 6.20
C ILE A 13 10.83 5.26 6.18
N GLY A 14 10.73 4.51 7.28
CA GLY A 14 11.27 3.16 7.39
C GLY A 14 12.61 3.06 8.13
N ASP A 15 13.45 4.08 8.16
CA ASP A 15 14.75 4.00 8.85
C ASP A 15 14.63 4.16 10.38
N ALA A 16 13.49 4.64 10.86
CA ALA A 16 13.09 4.65 12.26
C ALA A 16 11.60 4.31 12.42
N PRO A 17 11.14 3.92 13.62
CA PRO A 17 9.72 3.70 13.87
C PRO A 17 8.88 4.95 13.57
N LEU A 18 7.77 4.77 12.84
CA LEU A 18 6.84 5.86 12.55
C LEU A 18 6.11 6.30 13.82
N ARG A 19 6.34 7.54 14.26
CA ARG A 19 5.67 8.14 15.42
C ARG A 19 4.26 8.60 15.06
N ARG A 20 3.34 8.51 16.03
CA ARG A 20 1.94 8.95 15.87
C ARG A 20 1.82 10.37 15.34
N ASP A 21 2.56 11.32 15.92
CA ASP A 21 2.46 12.72 15.53
C ASP A 21 2.96 12.95 14.10
N THR A 22 3.99 12.21 13.69
CA THR A 22 4.49 12.22 12.30
C THR A 22 3.47 11.64 11.33
N LEU A 23 2.82 10.53 11.69
CA LEU A 23 1.73 9.95 10.90
C LEU A 23 0.58 10.93 10.71
N VAL A 24 0.09 11.53 11.80
CA VAL A 24 -1.03 12.50 11.75
C VAL A 24 -0.66 13.71 10.90
N ARG A 25 0.57 14.24 11.08
CA ARG A 25 1.07 15.36 10.27
C ARG A 25 1.11 15.03 8.79
N LEU A 26 1.77 13.93 8.39
CA LEU A 26 1.90 13.54 6.99
C LEU A 26 0.57 13.15 6.32
N ALA A 27 -0.34 12.55 7.09
CA ALA A 27 -1.68 12.21 6.62
C ALA A 27 -2.48 13.47 6.22
N ARG A 28 -2.31 14.57 6.95
CA ARG A 28 -3.00 15.85 6.71
C ARG A 28 -2.24 16.78 5.76
N ALA A 29 -0.92 16.61 5.66
CA ALA A 29 -0.06 17.46 4.86
C ALA A 29 -0.44 17.44 3.35
N PRO A 30 -0.09 18.53 2.63
CA PRO A 30 -0.02 18.46 1.18
C PRO A 30 1.07 17.46 0.73
N SER A 31 1.05 17.10 -0.56
CA SER A 31 2.02 16.22 -1.22
C SER A 31 3.50 16.51 -0.90
N GLY A 32 4.38 15.56 -1.21
CA GLY A 32 5.82 15.80 -1.36
C GLY A 32 6.69 15.82 -0.10
N GLN A 33 6.18 15.43 1.07
CA GLN A 33 6.92 15.56 2.34
C GLN A 33 7.64 14.29 2.84
N LEU A 34 7.83 13.28 1.99
CA LEU A 34 8.46 12.03 2.42
C LEU A 34 9.34 11.37 1.36
N THR A 35 10.31 10.57 1.81
CA THR A 35 11.00 9.55 1.00
C THR A 35 11.10 8.24 1.79
N ILE A 36 11.39 7.15 1.10
CA ILE A 36 11.77 5.88 1.73
C ILE A 36 13.27 5.93 2.05
N GLY A 37 13.66 5.48 3.24
CA GLY A 37 15.06 5.43 3.67
C GLY A 37 15.85 4.30 3.01
N GLU A 38 17.17 4.46 2.89
CA GLU A 38 18.00 3.47 2.19
C GLU A 38 18.15 2.18 3.01
N THR A 39 18.14 2.29 4.34
CA THR A 39 18.13 1.11 5.21
C THR A 39 16.83 0.31 5.01
N ALA A 40 15.69 1.00 4.87
CA ALA A 40 14.42 0.38 4.54
C ALA A 40 14.45 -0.31 3.16
N ARG A 41 14.97 0.34 2.12
CA ARG A 41 15.12 -0.29 0.79
C ARG A 41 15.95 -1.56 0.85
N ALA A 42 17.09 -1.52 1.56
CA ALA A 42 17.95 -2.69 1.74
C ALA A 42 17.22 -3.85 2.44
N ARG A 43 16.45 -3.57 3.50
CA ARG A 43 15.64 -4.61 4.18
C ARG A 43 14.55 -5.21 3.29
N VAL A 44 13.86 -4.39 2.50
CA VAL A 44 12.82 -4.86 1.56
C VAL A 44 13.44 -5.80 0.52
N ARG A 45 14.55 -5.39 -0.12
CA ARG A 45 15.28 -6.24 -1.08
C ARG A 45 15.73 -7.57 -0.44
N ALA A 46 16.23 -7.53 0.80
CA ALA A 46 16.61 -8.74 1.53
C ALA A 46 15.40 -9.66 1.85
N GLY A 47 14.21 -9.09 2.10
CA GLY A 47 12.97 -9.84 2.24
C GLY A 47 12.54 -10.55 0.96
N GLU A 48 12.56 -9.82 -0.15
CA GLU A 48 12.27 -10.35 -1.49
C GLU A 48 13.20 -11.52 -1.85
N GLN A 49 14.51 -11.36 -1.63
CA GLN A 49 15.51 -12.41 -1.88
C GLN A 49 15.27 -13.67 -1.03
N ARG A 50 14.87 -13.51 0.24
CA ARG A 50 14.52 -14.64 1.11
C ARG A 50 13.33 -15.43 0.57
N LEU A 51 12.28 -14.75 0.11
CA LEU A 51 11.12 -15.41 -0.48
C LEU A 51 11.50 -16.11 -1.78
N ALA A 52 12.26 -15.46 -2.67
CA ALA A 52 12.73 -16.07 -3.90
C ALA A 52 13.53 -17.36 -3.64
N ALA A 53 14.42 -17.34 -2.64
CA ALA A 53 15.19 -18.51 -2.25
C ALA A 53 14.30 -19.64 -1.67
N ALA A 54 13.28 -19.31 -0.86
CA ALA A 54 12.33 -20.30 -0.34
C ALA A 54 11.51 -20.96 -1.46
N LEU A 55 11.03 -20.17 -2.42
CA LEU A 55 10.30 -20.68 -3.58
C LEU A 55 11.18 -21.56 -4.47
N ALA A 56 12.45 -21.19 -4.67
CA ALA A 56 13.41 -22.00 -5.42
C ALA A 56 13.71 -23.36 -4.75
N ARG A 57 13.62 -23.44 -3.42
CA ARG A 57 13.70 -24.70 -2.65
C ARG A 57 12.41 -25.52 -2.69
N GLY A 58 11.35 -25.04 -3.33
CA GLY A 58 10.06 -25.72 -3.43
C GLY A 58 9.21 -25.63 -2.15
N GLU A 59 9.52 -24.69 -1.25
CA GLU A 59 8.75 -24.47 -0.03
C GLU A 59 7.32 -23.98 -0.33
N ARG A 60 6.37 -24.40 0.50
CA ARG A 60 4.99 -23.92 0.43
C ARG A 60 4.88 -22.60 1.19
N VAL A 61 4.38 -21.56 0.53
CA VAL A 61 4.22 -20.22 1.08
C VAL A 61 2.77 -19.76 0.90
N TYR A 62 2.10 -19.52 2.03
CA TYR A 62 0.71 -19.07 2.09
C TYR A 62 0.47 -17.82 1.23
N GLY A 63 -0.53 -17.87 0.34
CA GLY A 63 -0.91 -16.74 -0.52
C GLY A 63 0.10 -16.36 -1.62
N VAL A 64 1.19 -17.12 -1.80
CA VAL A 64 2.18 -16.90 -2.87
C VAL A 64 2.11 -18.01 -3.91
N ASN A 65 2.38 -19.26 -3.49
CA ASN A 65 2.25 -20.48 -4.30
C ASN A 65 1.18 -21.44 -3.76
N THR A 66 0.31 -20.89 -2.90
CA THR A 66 -0.88 -21.55 -2.37
C THR A 66 -2.07 -20.58 -2.40
N GLY A 67 -3.29 -21.09 -2.22
CA GLY A 67 -4.47 -20.25 -2.06
C GLY A 67 -4.51 -19.48 -0.73
N CYS A 68 -5.61 -18.75 -0.52
CA CYS A 68 -5.86 -17.96 0.69
C CYS A 68 -7.14 -18.42 1.38
N GLY A 69 -7.22 -18.22 2.70
CA GLY A 69 -8.39 -18.59 3.50
C GLY A 69 -8.62 -20.09 3.48
N ALA A 70 -9.85 -20.51 3.15
CA ALA A 70 -10.22 -21.92 3.05
C ALA A 70 -9.52 -22.71 1.92
N LEU A 71 -8.67 -22.05 1.12
CA LEU A 71 -7.92 -22.66 0.01
C LEU A 71 -6.41 -22.69 0.27
N ASP A 72 -5.97 -22.53 1.52
CA ASP A 72 -4.54 -22.50 1.91
C ASP A 72 -3.79 -23.81 1.59
N ASP A 73 -4.52 -24.92 1.50
CA ASP A 73 -4.02 -26.23 1.14
C ASP A 73 -3.83 -26.43 -0.38
N GLN A 74 -4.43 -25.57 -1.20
CA GLN A 74 -4.37 -25.66 -2.67
C GLN A 74 -3.07 -25.05 -3.21
N ARG A 75 -2.31 -25.80 -4.02
CA ARG A 75 -1.14 -25.26 -4.73
C ARG A 75 -1.55 -24.39 -5.91
N VAL A 76 -0.73 -23.38 -6.18
CA VAL A 76 -0.93 -22.42 -7.27
C VAL A 76 0.32 -22.41 -8.14
N ASP A 77 0.14 -22.72 -9.41
CA ASP A 77 1.22 -22.70 -10.39
C ASP A 77 1.74 -21.27 -10.60
N ALA A 78 3.04 -21.13 -10.88
CA ALA A 78 3.69 -19.84 -11.09
C ALA A 78 2.98 -19.00 -12.16
N GLU A 79 2.54 -19.63 -13.26
CA GLU A 79 1.79 -18.98 -14.35
C GLU A 79 0.44 -18.41 -13.91
N ARG A 80 -0.16 -18.98 -12.87
CA ARG A 80 -1.47 -18.56 -12.33
C ARG A 80 -1.34 -17.56 -11.19
N SER A 81 -0.15 -17.42 -10.58
CA SER A 81 0.06 -16.59 -9.39
C SER A 81 -0.30 -15.12 -9.66
N ALA A 82 0.14 -14.53 -10.77
CA ALA A 82 -0.22 -13.16 -11.12
C ALA A 82 -1.74 -12.95 -11.24
N ARG A 83 -2.44 -13.91 -11.86
CA ARG A 83 -3.91 -13.88 -11.96
C ARG A 83 -4.57 -14.02 -10.59
N LEU A 84 -4.05 -14.90 -9.74
CA LEU A 84 -4.52 -15.07 -8.37
C LEU A 84 -4.41 -13.77 -7.58
N GLN A 85 -3.25 -13.10 -7.58
CA GLN A 85 -3.05 -11.85 -6.85
C GLN A 85 -4.05 -10.76 -7.29
N ARG A 86 -4.27 -10.62 -8.60
CA ARG A 86 -5.26 -9.67 -9.13
C ARG A 86 -6.69 -10.04 -8.72
N ASN A 87 -7.03 -11.33 -8.74
CA ASN A 87 -8.34 -11.79 -8.30
C ASN A 87 -8.55 -11.60 -6.79
N LEU A 88 -7.52 -11.75 -5.97
CA LEU A 88 -7.59 -11.46 -4.53
C LEU A 88 -7.93 -9.98 -4.30
N LEU A 89 -7.28 -9.05 -5.01
CA LEU A 89 -7.65 -7.63 -4.92
C LEU A 89 -9.12 -7.41 -5.26
N ARG A 90 -9.58 -7.95 -6.38
CA ARG A 90 -10.98 -7.79 -6.84
C ARG A 90 -12.00 -8.43 -5.89
N SER A 91 -11.72 -9.62 -5.37
CA SER A 91 -12.65 -10.33 -4.49
C SER A 91 -12.73 -9.71 -3.10
N HIS A 92 -11.66 -9.04 -2.63
CA HIS A 92 -11.63 -8.42 -1.31
C HIS A 92 -12.09 -6.96 -1.33
N ALA A 93 -12.09 -6.29 -2.49
CA ALA A 93 -12.62 -4.93 -2.65
C ALA A 93 -14.16 -4.88 -2.64
N ALA A 94 -14.77 -5.47 -1.59
CA ALA A 94 -16.21 -5.63 -1.41
C ALA A 94 -16.82 -4.60 -0.45
N GLY A 95 -16.10 -3.52 -0.14
CA GLY A 95 -16.60 -2.49 0.76
C GLY A 95 -17.67 -1.62 0.11
N VAL A 96 -18.51 -0.99 0.93
CA VAL A 96 -19.67 -0.19 0.50
C VAL A 96 -19.77 1.13 1.27
N GLY A 97 -20.62 2.02 0.79
CA GLY A 97 -20.89 3.32 1.41
C GLY A 97 -19.99 4.43 0.91
N GLU A 98 -19.99 5.54 1.65
CA GLU A 98 -19.24 6.75 1.30
C GLU A 98 -17.73 6.53 1.42
N PRO A 99 -16.92 7.25 0.61
CA PRO A 99 -15.47 7.17 0.71
C PRO A 99 -14.98 7.68 2.07
N MET A 100 -13.96 7.00 2.60
CA MET A 100 -13.19 7.45 3.76
C MET A 100 -12.57 8.82 3.48
N ALA A 101 -12.38 9.59 4.56
CA ALA A 101 -11.69 10.88 4.50
C ALA A 101 -10.26 10.73 3.94
N ARG A 102 -9.78 11.75 3.23
CA ARG A 102 -8.45 11.78 2.59
C ARG A 102 -7.34 11.42 3.57
N ASP A 103 -7.34 12.07 4.72
CA ASP A 103 -6.34 11.88 5.76
C ASP A 103 -6.39 10.47 6.37
N ALA A 104 -7.58 9.88 6.54
CA ALA A 104 -7.73 8.50 6.98
C ALA A 104 -7.13 7.50 5.97
N VAL A 105 -7.38 7.66 4.67
CA VAL A 105 -6.79 6.82 3.61
C VAL A 105 -5.27 6.99 3.56
N ARG A 106 -4.77 8.24 3.62
CA ARG A 106 -3.34 8.53 3.64
C ARG A 106 -2.66 7.96 4.88
N ALA A 107 -3.29 8.06 6.06
CA ALA A 107 -2.81 7.44 7.30
C ALA A 107 -2.72 5.91 7.19
N MET A 108 -3.73 5.28 6.58
CA MET A 108 -3.72 3.83 6.31
C MET A 108 -2.55 3.44 5.38
N ILE A 109 -2.34 4.19 4.29
CA ILE A 109 -1.23 3.96 3.36
C ILE A 109 0.12 4.16 4.06
N LEU A 110 0.28 5.22 4.86
CA LEU A 110 1.49 5.49 5.65
C LEU A 110 1.81 4.36 6.64
N ALA A 111 0.79 3.89 7.37
CA ALA A 111 0.94 2.78 8.30
C ALA A 111 1.38 1.52 7.56
N ARG A 112 0.73 1.20 6.43
CA ARG A 112 1.08 0.05 5.60
C ARG A 112 2.50 0.18 5.03
N LEU A 113 2.85 1.34 4.49
CA LEU A 113 4.20 1.63 3.98
C LEU A 113 5.26 1.42 5.06
N SER A 114 5.04 1.97 6.26
CA SER A 114 5.95 1.79 7.39
C SER A 114 6.11 0.32 7.80
N THR A 115 5.04 -0.48 7.74
CA THR A 115 5.11 -1.93 7.99
C THR A 115 5.94 -2.64 6.93
N LEU A 116 5.72 -2.35 5.65
CA LEU A 116 6.45 -2.98 4.54
C LEU A 116 7.94 -2.66 4.57
N CYS A 117 8.32 -1.44 4.97
CA CYS A 117 9.71 -0.99 5.15
C CYS A 117 10.53 -1.80 6.19
N ARG A 118 9.87 -2.66 6.99
CA ARG A 118 10.56 -3.60 7.88
C ARG A 118 11.25 -4.73 7.12
N GLY A 119 10.79 -5.05 5.90
CA GLY A 119 11.36 -6.08 5.04
C GLY A 119 10.87 -7.51 5.34
N ASP A 120 9.96 -7.69 6.29
CA ASP A 120 9.44 -9.02 6.68
C ASP A 120 8.29 -9.50 5.79
N SER A 121 7.67 -8.61 5.01
CA SER A 121 6.54 -8.94 4.13
C SER A 121 6.94 -9.52 2.77
N ALA A 122 8.24 -9.53 2.45
CA ALA A 122 8.80 -10.04 1.19
C ALA A 122 8.11 -9.50 -0.09
N VAL A 123 7.65 -8.26 -0.04
CA VAL A 123 7.13 -7.54 -1.20
C VAL A 123 8.29 -7.04 -2.07
N ARG A 124 8.01 -6.83 -3.36
CA ARG A 124 8.94 -6.13 -4.25
C ARG A 124 9.12 -4.68 -3.83
N LEU A 125 10.31 -4.13 -4.04
CA LEU A 125 10.61 -2.73 -3.68
C LEU A 125 9.69 -1.73 -4.40
N GLU A 126 9.34 -2.01 -5.64
CA GLU A 126 8.47 -1.18 -6.48
C GLU A 126 7.09 -0.97 -5.84
N LEU A 127 6.57 -1.95 -5.08
CA LEU A 127 5.30 -1.77 -4.37
C LEU A 127 5.44 -0.76 -3.23
N VAL A 128 6.56 -0.79 -2.51
CA VAL A 128 6.85 0.15 -1.42
C VAL A 128 6.99 1.56 -1.99
N GLU A 129 7.71 1.68 -3.11
CA GLU A 129 7.90 2.95 -3.82
C GLU A 129 6.60 3.49 -4.40
N ALA A 130 5.75 2.63 -4.98
CA ALA A 130 4.45 3.03 -5.50
C ALA A 130 3.51 3.55 -4.39
N LEU A 131 3.48 2.90 -3.21
CA LEU A 131 2.73 3.41 -2.06
C LEU A 131 3.25 4.78 -1.58
N GLY A 132 4.58 4.95 -1.55
CA GLY A 132 5.21 6.24 -1.28
C GLY A 132 4.81 7.30 -2.32
N ALA A 133 4.79 6.93 -3.59
CA ALA A 133 4.43 7.81 -4.69
C ALA A 133 2.97 8.29 -4.61
N LEU A 134 2.01 7.42 -4.24
CA LEU A 134 0.62 7.85 -4.01
C LEU A 134 0.57 9.00 -2.98
N LEU A 135 1.31 8.87 -1.87
CA LEU A 135 1.35 9.91 -0.83
C LEU A 135 2.05 11.19 -1.29
N GLN A 136 3.15 11.04 -2.04
CA GLN A 136 3.95 12.14 -2.57
C GLN A 136 3.21 12.93 -3.66
N HIS A 137 2.39 12.28 -4.48
CA HIS A 137 1.63 12.91 -5.57
C HIS A 137 0.17 13.22 -5.20
N ASP A 138 -0.19 13.01 -3.93
CA ASP A 138 -1.54 13.21 -3.41
C ASP A 138 -2.65 12.44 -4.13
N VAL A 139 -2.32 11.22 -4.57
CA VAL A 139 -3.29 10.27 -5.12
C VAL A 139 -3.96 9.54 -3.97
N THR A 140 -5.26 9.72 -3.83
CA THR A 140 -6.06 9.09 -2.78
C THR A 140 -7.02 8.07 -3.40
N PRO A 141 -6.81 6.76 -3.15
CA PRO A 141 -7.75 5.71 -3.53
C PRO A 141 -9.17 5.97 -3.00
N TRP A 142 -10.19 5.60 -3.77
CA TRP A 142 -11.56 5.52 -3.28
C TRP A 142 -11.70 4.28 -2.40
N VAL A 143 -11.80 4.50 -1.09
CA VAL A 143 -11.91 3.44 -0.09
C VAL A 143 -13.24 3.62 0.64
N PRO A 144 -14.22 2.72 0.48
CA PRO A 144 -15.49 2.79 1.20
C PRO A 144 -15.32 2.64 2.72
N THR A 145 -16.20 3.29 3.48
CA THR A 145 -16.17 3.30 4.95
C THR A 145 -16.67 2.01 5.61
N VAL A 146 -17.45 1.18 4.91
CA VAL A 146 -18.05 -0.05 5.46
C VAL A 146 -17.51 -1.28 4.74
N GLY A 147 -17.26 -2.36 5.49
CA GLY A 147 -16.93 -3.68 4.93
C GLY A 147 -15.66 -4.33 5.48
N SER A 148 -14.86 -3.63 6.29
CA SER A 148 -13.79 -4.29 7.06
C SER A 148 -14.39 -5.03 8.25
N LEU A 149 -13.90 -6.25 8.51
CA LEU A 149 -14.21 -7.02 9.73
C LEU A 149 -13.21 -6.74 10.86
N GLY A 150 -12.29 -5.79 10.68
CA GLY A 150 -11.21 -5.50 11.63
C GLY A 150 -10.09 -6.57 11.67
N VAL A 151 -10.21 -7.62 10.85
CA VAL A 151 -9.17 -8.64 10.67
C VAL A 151 -8.38 -8.31 9.40
N SER A 152 -7.20 -7.72 9.60
CA SER A 152 -6.22 -7.39 8.55
C SER A 152 -6.64 -6.33 7.51
N ASP A 153 -7.73 -5.59 7.74
CA ASP A 153 -8.25 -4.50 6.89
C ASP A 153 -8.21 -4.82 5.38
N LEU A 154 -8.48 -6.09 5.04
CA LEU A 154 -8.35 -6.62 3.68
C LEU A 154 -9.17 -5.81 2.69
N THR A 155 -10.40 -5.47 3.07
CA THR A 155 -11.33 -4.70 2.24
C THR A 155 -10.76 -3.35 1.86
N ALA A 156 -10.33 -2.56 2.85
CA ALA A 156 -9.83 -1.21 2.62
C ALA A 156 -8.52 -1.21 1.82
N LEU A 157 -7.60 -2.12 2.13
CA LEU A 157 -6.31 -2.23 1.46
C LEU A 157 -6.41 -2.86 0.06
N ALA A 158 -7.45 -3.64 -0.21
CA ALA A 158 -7.73 -4.14 -1.55
C ALA A 158 -8.07 -2.99 -2.51
N HIS A 159 -8.82 -1.97 -2.06
CA HIS A 159 -9.08 -0.77 -2.88
C HIS A 159 -7.80 0.03 -3.18
N VAL A 160 -6.85 0.08 -2.23
CA VAL A 160 -5.51 0.67 -2.48
C VAL A 160 -4.75 -0.16 -3.51
N GLY A 161 -4.74 -1.49 -3.36
CA GLY A 161 -4.07 -2.38 -4.31
C GLY A 161 -4.67 -2.33 -5.71
N LEU A 162 -6.00 -2.23 -5.84
CA LEU A 162 -6.67 -2.01 -7.12
C LEU A 162 -6.22 -0.70 -7.75
N THR A 163 -6.15 0.38 -6.97
CA THR A 163 -5.69 1.69 -7.47
C THR A 163 -4.28 1.57 -8.05
N LEU A 164 -3.38 0.89 -7.34
CA LEU A 164 -2.00 0.67 -7.78
C LEU A 164 -1.90 -0.07 -9.12
N VAL A 165 -2.82 -0.98 -9.43
CA VAL A 165 -2.85 -1.71 -10.72
C VAL A 165 -3.77 -1.04 -11.76
N GLY A 166 -4.16 0.23 -11.53
CA GLY A 166 -4.99 1.02 -12.43
C GLY A 166 -6.49 0.69 -12.40
N GLU A 167 -6.96 -0.09 -11.44
CA GLU A 167 -8.36 -0.46 -11.26
C GLU A 167 -9.07 0.32 -10.15
N GLY A 168 -10.38 0.45 -10.25
CA GLY A 168 -11.18 1.20 -9.29
C GLY A 168 -11.11 2.71 -9.52
N ARG A 169 -11.25 3.48 -8.45
CA ARG A 169 -11.33 4.94 -8.50
C ARG A 169 -10.32 5.57 -7.56
N ALA A 170 -9.81 6.74 -7.94
CA ALA A 170 -8.95 7.56 -7.11
C ALA A 170 -9.16 9.04 -7.43
N ARG A 171 -8.65 9.92 -6.56
CA ARG A 171 -8.60 11.36 -6.81
C ARG A 171 -7.19 11.88 -6.61
N VAL A 172 -6.88 12.99 -7.27
CA VAL A 172 -5.64 13.75 -7.06
C VAL A 172 -5.99 15.03 -6.30
N GLY A 173 -5.37 15.25 -5.14
CA GLY A 173 -5.70 16.39 -4.27
C GLY A 173 -7.17 16.40 -3.84
N ASP A 174 -7.80 17.57 -3.94
CA ASP A 174 -9.23 17.77 -3.67
C ASP A 174 -10.12 17.57 -4.91
N GLY A 175 -9.57 17.02 -5.99
CA GLY A 175 -10.32 16.71 -7.20
C GLY A 175 -11.40 15.64 -7.01
N PRO A 176 -12.28 15.45 -8.02
CA PRO A 176 -13.29 14.40 -7.98
C PRO A 176 -12.65 13.00 -8.09
N PHE A 177 -13.37 11.98 -7.62
CA PHE A 177 -12.98 10.60 -7.86
C PHE A 177 -13.22 10.21 -9.33
N ILE A 178 -12.12 9.92 -10.02
CA ILE A 178 -12.06 9.44 -11.41
C ILE A 178 -11.51 8.02 -11.46
N ASP A 179 -11.41 7.43 -12.65
CA ASP A 179 -10.79 6.11 -12.83
C ASP A 179 -9.33 6.11 -12.35
N ALA A 180 -8.94 5.08 -11.60
CA ALA A 180 -7.62 4.99 -10.99
C ALA A 180 -6.49 5.13 -12.03
N ALA A 181 -6.60 4.46 -13.18
CA ALA A 181 -5.62 4.58 -14.27
C ALA A 181 -5.47 6.02 -14.78
N ARG A 182 -6.55 6.81 -14.82
CA ARG A 182 -6.50 8.23 -15.22
C ARG A 182 -5.88 9.09 -14.12
N ALA A 183 -6.20 8.83 -12.85
CA ALA A 183 -5.59 9.51 -11.71
C ALA A 183 -4.07 9.28 -11.64
N LEU A 184 -3.61 8.05 -11.87
CA LEU A 184 -2.18 7.72 -11.93
C LEU A 184 -1.48 8.43 -13.11
N GLU A 185 -2.10 8.42 -14.29
CA GLU A 185 -1.57 9.10 -15.48
C GLU A 185 -1.41 10.61 -15.27
N GLN A 186 -2.38 11.27 -14.61
CA GLN A 186 -2.32 12.71 -14.31
C GLN A 186 -1.07 13.13 -13.53
N VAL A 187 -0.51 12.22 -12.74
CA VAL A 187 0.68 12.46 -11.92
C VAL A 187 1.93 11.72 -12.43
N GLY A 188 1.84 11.10 -13.63
CA GLY A 188 2.96 10.40 -14.26
C GLY A 188 3.35 9.08 -13.59
N LEU A 189 2.44 8.44 -12.84
CA LEU A 189 2.69 7.15 -12.20
C LEU A 189 2.19 5.98 -13.07
N PRO A 190 2.99 4.92 -13.24
CA PRO A 190 2.52 3.71 -13.91
C PRO A 190 1.66 2.85 -12.97
N PRO A 191 0.72 2.05 -13.51
CA PRO A 191 0.07 0.96 -12.79
C PRO A 191 0.96 -0.29 -12.66
#